data_AF-A0A6L9ZY10-F1
#
_entry.id   AF-A0A6L9ZY10-F1
#
_cell.length_a   1.000
_cell.length_b   1.000
_cell.length_c   1.000
_cell.angle_alpha   90.00
_cell.angle_beta   90.00
_cell.angle_gamma   90.00
#
_symmetry.space_group_name_H-M   'P 1'
#
loop_
_entity.id
_entity.type
_entity.pdbx_description
1 polymer ?
#
loop_
_entity_poly.entity_id
_entity_poly.type
_entity_poly.pdbx_seq_one_letter_code
_entity_poly.pdbx_strand_id
1 'polypeptide(L)'
;MVKIRGDLVREKASFEIFGSQQFIDWLNTEKLSLAFTTYQSNRLFFIGIKPDGSLSATMRTFDRPMGLYATADRLTLATRYQVWQLENMVEKGQLFKDRDKMYVPCRSWMTGQLDIHDIVQAKWGDNPQQVIFVNTLFDCLATLSDRYSFTPLWKPPFISKVTPEERCHLNGLAIVDGKPAYLTTPLAKAEGILSRYYATPINPYCFVSHDSDQRYILWGQVKVPLHSRLKSKPCFAAYFCLNVCISR
;
A
#
# COMPACT_ATOMS: atom_id res chain seq x y z
N MET A 1 13.42 44.12 2.68
CA MET A 1 12.56 43.35 3.61
C MET A 1 11.19 43.24 2.97
N VAL A 2 10.90 42.12 2.31
CA VAL A 2 9.62 41.94 1.60
C VAL A 2 8.66 41.22 2.53
N LYS A 3 7.58 41.89 2.92
CA LYS A 3 6.51 41.33 3.75
C LYS A 3 5.38 40.89 2.80
N ILE A 4 5.37 39.62 2.43
CA ILE A 4 4.27 39.03 1.66
C ILE A 4 3.17 38.68 2.66
N ARG A 5 2.08 39.44 2.68
CA ARG A 5 0.81 39.03 3.28
C ARG A 5 -0.02 38.36 2.20
N GLY A 6 -0.15 37.03 2.30
CA GLY A 6 -1.17 36.28 1.59
C GLY A 6 -2.19 35.81 2.61
N ASP A 7 -3.35 36.44 2.65
CA ASP A 7 -4.52 35.89 3.35
C ASP A 7 -5.02 34.71 2.51
N LEU A 8 -4.43 33.53 2.74
CA LEU A 8 -4.96 32.27 2.22
C LEU A 8 -6.16 31.90 3.09
N VAL A 9 -7.33 32.42 2.74
CA VAL A 9 -8.61 31.83 3.17
C VAL A 9 -8.62 30.41 2.60
N ARG A 10 -8.25 29.42 3.43
CA ARG A 10 -8.39 28.01 3.09
C ARG A 10 -9.88 27.71 3.06
N GLU A 11 -10.45 27.71 1.86
CA GLU A 11 -11.75 27.12 1.61
C GLU A 11 -11.73 25.68 2.17
N LYS A 12 -12.61 25.41 3.13
CA LYS A 12 -12.66 24.13 3.83
C LYS A 12 -13.29 23.14 2.86
N ALA A 13 -12.45 22.41 2.11
CA ALA A 13 -12.91 21.39 1.18
C ALA A 13 -13.95 20.49 1.86
N SER A 14 -15.20 20.59 1.43
CA SER A 14 -16.28 19.70 1.83
C SER A 14 -16.22 18.45 0.97
N PHE A 15 -16.46 17.31 1.60
CA PHE A 15 -16.64 16.04 0.91
C PHE A 15 -17.74 15.28 1.63
N GLU A 16 -18.43 14.43 0.88
CA GLU A 16 -19.48 13.56 1.40
C GLU A 16 -18.99 12.11 1.33
N ILE A 17 -19.41 11.30 2.29
CA ILE A 17 -19.13 9.87 2.30
C ILE A 17 -20.46 9.15 2.30
N PHE A 18 -20.63 8.31 1.28
CA PHE A 18 -21.71 7.36 1.19
C PHE A 18 -21.16 5.98 1.49
N GLY A 19 -21.80 5.25 2.40
CA GLY A 19 -21.47 3.88 2.73
C GLY A 19 -22.71 3.00 2.62
N SER A 20 -22.52 1.69 2.50
CA SER A 20 -23.63 0.74 2.66
C SER A 20 -24.27 0.90 4.03
N GLN A 21 -25.55 0.57 4.16
CA GLN A 21 -26.33 0.75 5.40
C GLN A 21 -25.65 0.19 6.66
N GLN A 22 -24.93 -0.93 6.54
CA GLN A 22 -24.25 -1.62 7.64
C GLN A 22 -22.78 -1.21 7.84
N PHE A 23 -22.27 -0.22 7.10
CA PHE A 23 -20.84 0.09 7.07
C PHE A 23 -20.32 0.62 8.42
N ILE A 24 -21.06 1.53 9.05
CA ILE A 24 -20.70 2.10 10.35
C ILE A 24 -20.75 1.03 11.44
N ASP A 25 -21.81 0.22 11.44
CA ASP A 25 -21.99 -0.88 12.40
C ASP A 25 -20.87 -1.92 12.26
N TRP A 26 -20.47 -2.23 11.02
CA TRP A 26 -19.35 -3.11 10.75
C TRP A 26 -18.03 -2.55 11.29
N LEU A 27 -17.72 -1.27 11.03
CA LEU A 27 -16.52 -0.63 11.57
C LEU A 27 -16.48 -0.64 13.10
N ASN A 28 -17.62 -0.39 13.74
CA ASN A 28 -17.74 -0.43 15.20
C ASN A 28 -17.58 -1.84 15.76
N THR A 29 -18.25 -2.82 15.17
CA THR A 29 -18.24 -4.22 15.62
C THR A 29 -16.84 -4.83 15.49
N GLU A 30 -16.20 -4.64 14.33
CA GLU A 30 -14.87 -5.16 14.04
C GLU A 30 -13.74 -4.29 14.66
N LYS A 31 -14.10 -3.14 15.26
CA LYS A 31 -13.17 -2.16 15.83
C LYS A 31 -12.11 -1.73 14.81
N LEU A 32 -12.58 -1.37 13.62
CA LEU A 32 -11.72 -1.00 12.50
C LEU A 32 -11.71 0.50 12.25
N SER A 33 -10.62 0.94 11.65
CA SER A 33 -10.46 2.22 10.98
C SER A 33 -9.78 1.96 9.64
N LEU A 34 -10.01 2.81 8.65
CA LEU A 34 -9.50 2.63 7.30
C LEU A 34 -8.56 3.77 6.98
N ALA A 35 -7.42 3.45 6.38
CA ALA A 35 -6.61 4.41 5.63
C ALA A 35 -6.66 3.98 4.16
N PHE A 36 -6.70 4.90 3.21
CA PHE A 36 -6.60 4.56 1.79
C PHE A 36 -6.21 5.78 0.96
N THR A 37 -5.70 5.53 -0.25
CA THR A 37 -5.15 6.58 -1.12
C THR A 37 -5.97 6.73 -2.39
N THR A 38 -6.06 7.96 -2.89
CA THR A 38 -6.64 8.26 -4.20
C THR A 38 -5.64 9.08 -5.01
N TYR A 39 -4.90 8.39 -5.88
CA TYR A 39 -3.81 9.02 -6.64
C TYR A 39 -4.32 10.11 -7.60
N GLN A 40 -5.54 9.99 -8.14
CA GLN A 40 -6.11 10.98 -9.07
C GLN A 40 -6.40 12.32 -8.39
N SER A 41 -6.82 12.29 -7.12
CA SER A 41 -7.17 13.49 -6.35
C SER A 41 -6.12 13.87 -5.31
N ASN A 42 -4.95 13.20 -5.32
CA ASN A 42 -3.82 13.49 -4.45
C ASN A 42 -4.15 13.40 -2.95
N ARG A 43 -4.93 12.39 -2.53
CA ARG A 43 -5.37 12.26 -1.13
C ARG A 43 -4.95 10.95 -0.47
N LEU A 44 -4.65 11.05 0.82
CA LEU A 44 -4.70 9.97 1.80
C LEU A 44 -5.88 10.24 2.72
N PHE A 45 -6.84 9.31 2.76
CA PHE A 45 -8.01 9.36 3.62
C PHE A 45 -7.81 8.53 4.88
N PHE A 46 -8.45 8.96 5.96
CA PHE A 46 -8.61 8.24 7.21
C PHE A 46 -10.08 8.22 7.59
N ILE A 47 -10.65 7.03 7.75
CA ILE A 47 -12.01 6.78 8.18
C ILE A 47 -11.96 6.07 9.53
N GLY A 48 -12.75 6.54 10.48
CA GLY A 48 -12.92 5.89 11.77
C GLY A 48 -14.26 6.28 12.37
N ILE A 49 -14.53 5.86 13.60
CA ILE A 49 -15.77 6.16 14.31
C ILE A 49 -15.50 7.07 15.51
N LYS A 50 -16.30 8.11 15.69
CA LYS A 50 -16.21 8.97 16.88
C LYS A 50 -16.83 8.28 18.11
N PRO A 51 -16.56 8.78 19.33
CA PRO A 51 -17.20 8.25 20.54
C PRO A 51 -18.73 8.25 20.52
N ASP A 52 -19.34 9.19 19.78
CA ASP A 52 -20.80 9.29 19.59
C ASP A 52 -21.37 8.30 18.56
N GLY A 53 -20.55 7.41 17.99
CA GLY A 53 -20.94 6.44 16.98
C GLY A 53 -20.99 6.98 15.54
N SER A 54 -20.83 8.29 15.34
CA SER A 54 -20.82 8.90 14.00
C SER A 54 -19.50 8.67 13.26
N LEU A 55 -19.56 8.74 11.92
CA LEU A 55 -18.36 8.61 11.09
C LEU A 55 -17.42 9.81 11.30
N SER A 56 -16.13 9.51 11.47
CA SER A 56 -15.03 10.47 11.38
C SER A 56 -14.29 10.25 10.07
N ALA A 57 -14.13 11.31 9.29
CA ALA A 57 -13.33 11.29 8.09
C ALA A 57 -12.36 12.46 8.05
N THR A 58 -11.10 12.17 7.77
CA THR A 58 -10.08 13.20 7.56
C THR A 58 -9.23 12.84 6.35
N MET A 59 -8.63 13.85 5.73
CA MET A 59 -7.74 13.64 4.60
C MET A 59 -6.46 14.45 4.75
N ARG A 60 -5.42 13.99 4.05
CA ARG A 60 -4.15 14.68 3.84
C ARG A 60 -3.85 14.71 2.35
N THR A 61 -3.16 15.76 1.92
CA THR A 61 -2.72 15.89 0.53
C THR A 61 -1.30 15.35 0.39
N PHE A 62 -1.11 14.45 -0.55
CA PHE A 62 0.19 13.95 -1.00
C PHE A 62 0.16 13.91 -2.53
N ASP A 63 1.29 14.13 -3.20
CA ASP A 63 1.34 14.05 -4.67
C ASP A 63 1.32 12.58 -5.12
N ARG A 64 0.25 12.18 -5.81
CA ARG A 64 0.04 10.83 -6.37
C ARG A 64 0.36 9.71 -5.37
N PRO A 65 -0.33 9.63 -4.22
CA PRO A 65 -0.15 8.55 -3.25
C PRO A 65 -0.70 7.24 -3.82
N MET A 66 0.11 6.17 -3.78
CA MET A 66 -0.21 4.89 -4.44
C MET A 66 0.02 3.70 -3.50
N GLY A 67 1.28 3.33 -3.25
CA GLY A 67 1.60 2.30 -2.26
C GLY A 67 1.35 2.78 -0.83
N LEU A 68 0.65 2.00 -0.01
CA LEU A 68 0.43 2.30 1.40
C LEU A 68 0.50 1.01 2.21
N TYR A 69 1.33 1.02 3.26
CA TYR A 69 1.45 -0.07 4.22
C TYR A 69 1.19 0.44 5.62
N ALA A 70 0.45 -0.31 6.42
CA ALA A 70 0.15 0.03 7.79
C ALA A 70 0.61 -1.06 8.76
N THR A 71 1.12 -0.62 9.90
CA THR A 71 1.27 -1.42 11.11
C THR A 71 0.36 -0.83 12.21
N ALA A 72 0.49 -1.30 13.45
CA ALA A 72 -0.28 -0.75 14.56
C ALA A 72 -0.02 0.77 14.75
N ASP A 73 1.23 1.21 14.61
CA ASP A 73 1.66 2.57 14.97
C ASP A 73 2.39 3.32 13.85
N ARG A 74 2.45 2.75 12.65
CA ARG A 74 3.18 3.35 11.53
C ARG A 74 2.46 3.17 10.21
N LEU A 75 2.51 4.20 9.37
CA LEU A 75 2.17 4.12 7.96
C LEU A 75 3.41 4.37 7.10
N THR A 76 3.60 3.55 6.09
CA THR A 76 4.59 3.78 5.02
C THR A 76 3.83 4.09 3.74
N LEU A 77 4.03 5.27 3.18
CA LEU A 77 3.28 5.78 2.04
C LEU A 77 4.23 6.11 0.89
N ALA A 78 4.06 5.45 -0.25
CA ALA A 78 4.72 5.82 -1.49
C ALA A 78 3.91 6.88 -2.25
N THR A 79 4.60 7.93 -2.67
CA THR A 79 4.08 9.05 -3.46
C THR A 79 4.88 9.16 -4.76
N ARG A 80 4.55 10.14 -5.61
CA ARG A 80 5.19 10.29 -6.93
C ARG A 80 6.74 10.23 -6.90
N TYR A 81 7.35 10.90 -5.92
CA TYR A 81 8.80 11.07 -5.83
C TYR A 81 9.39 10.69 -4.47
N GLN A 82 8.57 10.26 -3.51
CA GLN A 82 9.01 9.96 -2.17
C GLN A 82 8.39 8.68 -1.63
N VAL A 83 9.06 8.10 -0.65
CA VAL A 83 8.43 7.23 0.33
C VAL A 83 8.40 7.98 1.65
N TRP A 84 7.24 8.08 2.28
CA TRP A 84 7.01 8.72 3.57
C TRP A 84 6.83 7.67 4.65
N GLN A 85 7.34 7.96 5.83
CA GLN A 85 7.01 7.25 7.06
C GLN A 85 6.27 8.20 7.98
N LEU A 86 5.04 7.81 8.34
CA LEU A 86 4.21 8.51 9.31
C LEU A 86 4.13 7.68 10.58
N GLU A 87 4.39 8.29 11.73
CA GLU A 87 4.33 7.64 13.03
C GLU A 87 3.08 8.08 13.80
N ASN A 88 2.46 7.14 14.52
CA ASN A 88 1.42 7.44 15.49
C ASN A 88 2.03 8.16 16.69
N MET A 89 1.55 9.38 16.95
CA MET A 89 1.99 10.21 18.08
C MET A 89 1.08 10.12 19.31
N VAL A 90 0.01 9.31 19.25
CA VAL A 90 -0.88 9.09 20.40
C VAL A 90 -0.45 7.81 21.09
N GLU A 91 -0.04 7.93 22.35
CA GLU A 91 0.35 6.79 23.16
C GLU A 91 -0.84 5.87 23.44
N LYS A 92 -0.57 4.59 23.63
CA LYS A 92 -1.60 3.58 23.89
C LYS A 92 -2.42 3.96 25.14
N GLY A 93 -3.75 4.03 24.97
CA GLY A 93 -4.68 4.40 26.03
C GLY A 93 -4.91 5.90 26.19
N GLN A 94 -4.19 6.74 25.45
CA GLN A 94 -4.45 8.18 25.37
C GLN A 94 -5.36 8.51 24.18
N LEU A 95 -5.92 9.72 24.22
CA LEU A 95 -6.70 10.28 23.13
C LEU A 95 -6.15 11.66 22.78
N PHE A 96 -6.08 11.95 21.48
CA PHE A 96 -5.82 13.29 20.96
C PHE A 96 -7.06 13.78 20.23
N LYS A 97 -7.76 14.77 20.81
CA LYS A 97 -9.01 15.33 20.24
C LYS A 97 -10.01 14.23 19.85
N ASP A 98 -10.30 13.35 20.82
CA ASP A 98 -11.22 12.21 20.69
C ASP A 98 -10.79 11.13 19.68
N ARG A 99 -9.49 11.08 19.33
CA ARG A 99 -8.91 10.08 18.43
C ARG A 99 -7.82 9.29 19.14
N ASP A 100 -7.80 7.99 18.88
CA ASP A 100 -6.84 7.03 19.41
C ASP A 100 -5.51 7.02 18.63
N LYS A 101 -5.47 7.56 17.41
CA LYS A 101 -4.25 7.67 16.60
C LYS A 101 -4.11 9.01 15.90
N MET A 102 -2.87 9.49 15.82
CA MET A 102 -2.49 10.67 15.04
C MET A 102 -1.19 10.40 14.30
N TYR A 103 -1.30 10.15 12.99
CA TYR A 103 -0.14 9.91 12.13
C TYR A 103 0.51 11.21 11.68
N VAL A 104 1.81 11.36 11.97
CA VAL A 104 2.62 12.52 11.62
C VAL A 104 3.78 12.08 10.72
N PRO A 105 3.99 12.71 9.55
CA PRO A 105 5.17 12.46 8.73
C PRO A 105 6.45 12.76 9.51
N CYS A 106 7.30 11.75 9.71
CA CYS A 106 8.53 11.85 10.48
C CYS A 106 9.79 11.64 9.65
N ARG A 107 9.66 10.94 8.50
CA ARG A 107 10.77 10.69 7.59
C ARG A 107 10.28 10.61 6.15
N SER A 108 11.15 11.00 5.23
CA SER A 108 10.96 10.75 3.81
C SER A 108 12.27 10.33 3.15
N TRP A 109 12.14 9.52 2.10
CA TRP A 109 13.22 9.19 1.18
C TRP A 109 12.86 9.73 -0.19
N MET A 110 13.82 10.37 -0.85
CA MET A 110 13.65 10.82 -2.22
C MET A 110 13.96 9.67 -3.17
N THR A 111 12.95 9.15 -3.85
CA THR A 111 13.08 8.01 -4.76
C THR A 111 13.12 8.44 -6.22
N GLY A 112 12.65 9.65 -6.54
CA GLY A 112 12.34 10.00 -7.92
C GLY A 112 11.16 9.20 -8.45
N GLN A 113 10.94 9.24 -9.76
CA GLN A 113 9.79 8.60 -10.39
C GLN A 113 10.03 7.09 -10.54
N LEU A 114 9.48 6.31 -9.61
CA LEU A 114 9.51 4.84 -9.66
C LEU A 114 8.13 4.21 -9.94
N ASP A 115 7.07 5.03 -9.89
CA ASP A 115 5.67 4.59 -9.96
C ASP A 115 5.39 3.42 -8.99
N ILE A 116 5.59 3.65 -7.69
CA ILE A 116 5.44 2.59 -6.68
C ILE A 116 3.95 2.31 -6.42
N HIS A 117 3.43 1.20 -6.92
CA HIS A 117 2.02 0.81 -6.71
C HIS A 117 1.77 0.12 -5.37
N ASP A 118 2.72 -0.67 -4.88
CA ASP A 118 2.57 -1.40 -3.62
C ASP A 118 3.88 -1.42 -2.82
N ILE A 119 3.75 -1.44 -1.50
CA ILE A 119 4.85 -1.28 -0.54
C ILE A 119 4.52 -2.05 0.73
N VAL A 120 5.54 -2.65 1.35
CA VAL A 120 5.41 -3.41 2.59
C VAL A 120 6.65 -3.26 3.47
N GLN A 121 6.54 -3.63 4.74
CA GLN A 121 7.68 -3.97 5.58
C GLN A 121 7.75 -5.48 5.77
N ALA A 122 8.81 -6.10 5.28
CA ALA A 122 8.96 -7.55 5.26
C ALA A 122 10.42 -7.97 5.43
N LYS A 123 10.64 -9.25 5.74
CA LYS A 123 11.97 -9.85 5.78
C LYS A 123 12.52 -10.01 4.36
N TRP A 124 13.78 -9.64 4.17
CA TRP A 124 14.53 -9.91 2.94
C TRP A 124 15.98 -10.27 3.23
N GLY A 125 16.44 -11.42 2.72
CA GLY A 125 17.74 -11.98 3.11
C GLY A 125 17.87 -12.09 4.64
N ASP A 126 18.95 -11.52 5.17
CA ASP A 126 19.23 -11.47 6.61
C ASP A 126 18.55 -10.28 7.32
N ASN A 127 17.96 -9.35 6.58
CA ASN A 127 17.27 -8.21 7.19
C ASN A 127 15.87 -8.63 7.66
N PRO A 128 15.59 -8.61 8.97
CA PRO A 128 14.31 -9.09 9.50
C PRO A 128 13.13 -8.18 9.14
N GLN A 129 13.36 -6.89 8.88
CA GLN A 129 12.31 -5.95 8.54
C GLN A 129 12.84 -4.80 7.68
N GLN A 130 12.55 -4.88 6.39
CA GLN A 130 12.97 -3.94 5.38
C GLN A 130 11.77 -3.40 4.62
N VAL A 131 11.81 -2.12 4.23
CA VAL A 131 10.84 -1.57 3.29
C VAL A 131 11.10 -2.19 1.92
N ILE A 132 10.10 -2.89 1.39
CA ILE A 132 10.14 -3.52 0.08
C ILE A 132 8.96 -3.00 -0.72
N PHE A 133 9.19 -2.65 -1.96
CA PHE A 133 8.15 -2.12 -2.82
C PHE A 133 8.25 -2.64 -4.24
N VAL A 134 7.11 -2.56 -4.93
CA VAL A 134 7.02 -2.82 -6.36
C VAL A 134 7.44 -1.55 -7.08
N ASN A 135 8.52 -1.62 -7.84
CA ASN A 135 8.96 -0.56 -8.73
C ASN A 135 8.43 -0.86 -10.13
N THR A 136 7.26 -0.32 -10.45
CA THR A 136 6.52 -0.62 -11.67
C THR A 136 7.26 -0.10 -12.90
N LEU A 137 7.85 1.08 -12.84
CA LEU A 137 8.59 1.65 -13.97
C LEU A 137 9.82 0.80 -14.35
N PHE A 138 10.46 0.16 -13.38
CA PHE A 138 11.67 -0.64 -13.57
C PHE A 138 11.45 -2.15 -13.47
N ASP A 139 10.19 -2.62 -13.46
CA ASP A 139 9.80 -4.03 -13.46
C ASP A 139 10.52 -4.90 -12.40
N CYS A 140 10.62 -4.40 -11.17
CA CYS A 140 11.33 -5.12 -10.10
C CYS A 140 10.72 -4.93 -8.71
N LEU A 141 11.03 -5.86 -7.81
CA LEU A 141 11.02 -5.59 -6.38
C LEU A 141 12.26 -4.79 -6.02
N ALA A 142 12.08 -3.77 -5.20
CA ALA A 142 13.13 -2.87 -4.78
C ALA A 142 12.99 -2.49 -3.31
N THR A 143 14.05 -1.88 -2.79
CA THR A 143 14.09 -1.30 -1.45
C THR A 143 14.67 0.10 -1.51
N LEU A 144 14.55 0.82 -0.40
CA LEU A 144 15.09 2.16 -0.22
C LEU A 144 16.62 2.13 -0.28
N SER A 145 17.20 3.26 -0.62
CA SER A 145 18.65 3.42 -0.72
C SER A 145 19.06 4.79 -0.19
N ASP A 146 20.19 4.84 0.50
CA ASP A 146 20.75 6.08 1.04
C ASP A 146 21.60 6.85 0.01
N ARG A 147 21.90 6.25 -1.14
CA ARG A 147 22.79 6.83 -2.17
C ARG A 147 22.13 7.01 -3.54
N TYR A 148 21.40 6.00 -3.98
CA TYR A 148 20.63 5.97 -5.23
C TYR A 148 19.13 6.10 -4.96
N SER A 149 18.34 6.29 -6.02
CA SER A 149 16.87 6.30 -5.97
C SER A 149 16.25 5.07 -5.32
N PHE A 150 16.84 3.89 -5.55
CA PHE A 150 16.41 2.61 -4.98
C PHE A 150 17.52 1.56 -5.14
N THR A 151 17.39 0.44 -4.43
CA THR A 151 18.20 -0.77 -4.65
C THR A 151 17.29 -1.88 -5.18
N PRO A 152 17.54 -2.47 -6.36
CA PRO A 152 16.76 -3.60 -6.85
C PRO A 152 17.04 -4.85 -6.01
N LEU A 153 16.00 -5.58 -5.67
CA LEU A 153 16.04 -6.81 -4.89
C LEU A 153 15.81 -8.04 -5.76
N TRP A 154 14.81 -7.98 -6.65
CA TRP A 154 14.48 -9.07 -7.58
C TRP A 154 13.80 -8.51 -8.81
N LYS A 155 13.99 -9.17 -9.95
CA LYS A 155 13.26 -8.91 -11.20
C LYS A 155 12.81 -10.23 -11.82
N PRO A 156 11.71 -10.24 -12.58
CA PRO A 156 11.32 -11.43 -13.33
C PRO A 156 12.44 -11.91 -14.27
N PRO A 157 12.61 -13.23 -14.50
CA PRO A 157 13.74 -13.76 -15.27
C PRO A 157 13.86 -13.24 -16.71
N PHE A 158 12.75 -12.92 -17.37
CA PHE A 158 12.74 -12.38 -18.74
C PHE A 158 13.11 -10.89 -18.82
N ILE A 159 13.09 -10.15 -17.70
CA ILE A 159 13.59 -8.78 -17.66
C ILE A 159 15.11 -8.85 -17.73
N SER A 160 15.71 -8.57 -18.88
CA SER A 160 17.16 -8.65 -19.10
C SER A 160 17.96 -7.66 -18.24
N LYS A 161 17.45 -6.44 -18.06
CA LYS A 161 18.09 -5.35 -17.32
C LYS A 161 17.03 -4.48 -16.65
N VAL A 162 17.35 -3.98 -15.45
CA VAL A 162 16.54 -3.01 -14.70
C VAL A 162 16.69 -1.64 -15.38
N THR A 163 15.72 -1.28 -16.22
CA THR A 163 15.65 -0.02 -16.96
C THR A 163 14.22 0.54 -16.91
N PRO A 164 14.02 1.86 -17.04
CA PRO A 164 12.72 2.51 -16.89
C PRO A 164 11.85 2.33 -18.16
N GLU A 165 11.45 1.09 -18.44
CA GLU A 165 10.73 0.71 -19.67
C GLU A 165 9.34 0.14 -19.41
N GLU A 166 8.97 -0.15 -18.16
CA GLU A 166 7.65 -0.68 -17.75
C GLU A 166 7.16 -1.82 -18.67
N ARG A 167 7.99 -2.86 -18.83
CA ARG A 167 7.78 -3.97 -19.74
C ARG A 167 6.65 -4.90 -19.31
N CYS A 168 6.44 -5.03 -18.01
CA CYS A 168 5.47 -5.97 -17.46
C CYS A 168 4.54 -5.38 -16.40
N HIS A 169 4.74 -4.12 -16.00
CA HIS A 169 3.82 -3.39 -15.11
C HIS A 169 3.48 -4.20 -13.85
N LEU A 170 4.50 -4.56 -13.07
CA LEU A 170 4.26 -5.15 -11.75
C LEU A 170 3.47 -4.15 -10.90
N ASN A 171 2.46 -4.61 -10.18
CA ASN A 171 1.50 -3.74 -9.50
C ASN A 171 1.41 -4.07 -8.01
N GLY A 172 0.78 -5.19 -7.64
CA GLY A 172 0.58 -5.61 -6.26
C GLY A 172 1.67 -6.53 -5.72
N LEU A 173 1.73 -6.64 -4.40
CA LEU A 173 2.67 -7.46 -3.64
C LEU A 173 1.96 -8.20 -2.50
N ALA A 174 2.20 -9.50 -2.39
CA ALA A 174 1.71 -10.33 -1.28
C ALA A 174 2.87 -10.96 -0.49
N ILE A 175 2.69 -11.00 0.82
CA ILE A 175 3.63 -11.59 1.78
C ILE A 175 3.15 -12.98 2.21
N VAL A 176 4.07 -13.93 2.29
CA VAL A 176 3.88 -15.24 2.93
C VAL A 176 5.03 -15.45 3.93
N ASP A 177 4.69 -15.87 5.16
CA ASP A 177 5.66 -16.11 6.24
C ASP A 177 6.64 -14.94 6.46
N GLY A 178 6.12 -13.71 6.35
CA GLY A 178 6.88 -12.48 6.57
C GLY A 178 7.81 -12.09 5.41
N LYS A 179 7.79 -12.78 4.27
CA LYS A 179 8.60 -12.47 3.07
C LYS A 179 7.72 -12.20 1.85
N PRO A 180 8.17 -11.36 0.88
CA PRO A 180 7.54 -11.26 -0.43
C PRO A 180 7.46 -12.63 -1.12
N ALA A 181 6.28 -12.99 -1.63
CA ALA A 181 6.05 -14.28 -2.28
C ALA A 181 5.37 -14.15 -3.63
N TYR A 182 4.40 -13.25 -3.76
CA TYR A 182 3.65 -13.07 -5.01
C TYR A 182 3.58 -11.61 -5.40
N LEU A 183 3.57 -11.36 -6.70
CA LEU A 183 3.26 -10.07 -7.29
C LEU A 183 2.05 -10.19 -8.21
N THR A 184 1.48 -9.06 -8.61
CA THR A 184 0.46 -9.02 -9.67
C THR A 184 0.88 -8.15 -10.83
N THR A 185 0.35 -8.43 -12.02
CA THR A 185 0.48 -7.61 -13.24
C THR A 185 -0.86 -7.62 -13.99
N PRO A 186 -1.22 -6.56 -14.74
CA PRO A 186 -2.31 -6.61 -15.72
C PRO A 186 -2.07 -7.70 -16.77
N LEU A 187 -3.11 -8.46 -17.10
CA LEU A 187 -3.02 -9.55 -18.07
C LEU A 187 -2.58 -9.05 -19.46
N ALA A 188 -3.01 -7.84 -19.85
CA ALA A 188 -2.60 -7.17 -21.09
C ALA A 188 -1.09 -6.84 -21.14
N LYS A 189 -0.39 -6.88 -20.01
CA LYS A 189 1.06 -6.66 -19.88
C LYS A 189 1.82 -7.94 -19.53
N ALA A 190 1.13 -9.08 -19.52
CA ALA A 190 1.66 -10.34 -19.01
C ALA A 190 2.22 -11.29 -20.10
N GLU A 191 2.26 -10.91 -21.38
CA GLU A 191 2.72 -11.80 -22.48
C GLU A 191 4.12 -12.38 -22.22
N GLY A 192 5.06 -11.57 -21.72
CA GLY A 192 6.41 -12.02 -21.34
C GLY A 192 6.47 -12.87 -20.08
N ILE A 193 5.46 -12.78 -19.21
CA ILE A 193 5.37 -13.48 -17.92
C ILE A 193 4.67 -14.84 -18.10
N LEU A 194 3.56 -14.88 -18.85
CA LEU A 194 2.70 -16.05 -19.04
C LEU A 194 3.40 -17.20 -19.77
N SER A 195 4.40 -16.91 -20.60
CA SER A 195 5.13 -17.92 -21.37
C SER A 195 6.07 -18.80 -20.52
N ARG A 196 6.26 -18.50 -19.22
CA ARG A 196 7.23 -19.19 -18.36
C ARG A 196 6.74 -19.37 -16.92
N TYR A 197 6.12 -20.51 -16.64
CA TYR A 197 6.01 -21.26 -15.37
C TYR A 197 5.64 -20.58 -14.03
N TYR A 198 5.55 -19.25 -13.95
CA TYR A 198 5.38 -18.50 -12.68
C TYR A 198 4.12 -17.65 -12.64
N ALA A 199 3.27 -17.78 -13.66
CA ALA A 199 2.16 -16.89 -13.89
C ALA A 199 0.82 -17.59 -14.05
N THR A 200 -0.11 -17.31 -13.15
CA THR A 200 -1.51 -17.75 -13.28
C THR A 200 -2.36 -16.56 -13.70
N PRO A 201 -3.03 -16.61 -14.87
CA PRO A 201 -3.96 -15.56 -15.27
C PRO A 201 -5.24 -15.61 -14.41
N ILE A 202 -5.64 -14.46 -13.87
CA ILE A 202 -6.93 -14.22 -13.19
C ILE A 202 -7.47 -12.90 -13.73
N ASN A 203 -8.29 -12.96 -14.78
CA ASN A 203 -8.84 -11.79 -15.48
C ASN A 203 -9.34 -10.70 -14.49
N PRO A 204 -8.89 -9.43 -14.59
CA PRO A 204 -8.01 -8.83 -15.62
C PRO A 204 -6.49 -8.90 -15.39
N TYR A 205 -6.01 -9.71 -14.46
CA TYR A 205 -4.63 -9.70 -13.95
C TYR A 205 -3.95 -11.06 -14.05
N CYS A 206 -2.69 -11.12 -13.62
CA CYS A 206 -1.90 -12.33 -13.51
C CYS A 206 -1.03 -12.25 -12.26
N PHE A 207 -0.95 -13.36 -11.51
CA PHE A 207 -0.07 -13.50 -10.36
C PHE A 207 1.32 -13.92 -10.80
N VAL A 208 2.38 -13.43 -10.16
CA VAL A 208 3.78 -13.77 -10.46
C VAL A 208 4.42 -14.29 -9.18
N SER A 209 4.90 -15.54 -9.16
CA SER A 209 5.66 -16.05 -8.01
C SER A 209 7.08 -15.49 -8.00
N HIS A 210 7.50 -15.00 -6.83
CA HIS A 210 8.90 -14.62 -6.56
C HIS A 210 9.78 -15.85 -6.30
N ASP A 211 9.21 -16.90 -5.70
CA ASP A 211 9.90 -18.15 -5.37
C ASP A 211 9.60 -19.23 -6.42
N SER A 212 10.64 -19.77 -7.06
CA SER A 212 10.52 -20.63 -8.23
C SER A 212 10.08 -22.06 -7.92
N ASP A 213 10.03 -22.44 -6.64
CA ASP A 213 9.89 -23.84 -6.21
C ASP A 213 8.45 -24.25 -5.81
N GLN A 214 7.49 -23.31 -5.79
CA GLN A 214 6.12 -23.58 -5.38
C GLN A 214 5.16 -23.53 -6.58
N ARG A 215 4.76 -24.71 -7.09
CA ARG A 215 3.92 -24.89 -8.28
C ARG A 215 2.40 -24.91 -8.02
N TYR A 216 1.77 -23.92 -7.38
CA TYR A 216 0.28 -23.81 -7.34
C TYR A 216 -0.13 -22.31 -7.22
N ILE A 217 -1.27 -21.80 -7.75
CA ILE A 217 -2.70 -22.09 -7.47
C ILE A 217 -3.63 -21.61 -8.62
N LEU A 218 -4.82 -22.22 -8.74
CA LEU A 218 -6.00 -21.85 -9.58
C LEU A 218 -7.14 -21.15 -8.79
N TRP A 219 -7.91 -20.31 -9.49
CA TRP A 219 -9.40 -20.21 -9.53
C TRP A 219 -10.09 -18.86 -9.18
N GLY A 220 -11.20 -18.60 -9.87
CA GLY A 220 -12.08 -17.42 -9.74
C GLY A 220 -13.04 -17.47 -8.53
N GLN A 221 -13.99 -16.54 -8.49
CA GLN A 221 -14.95 -16.26 -7.40
C GLN A 221 -14.38 -16.28 -5.96
N VAL A 222 -13.38 -15.44 -5.70
CA VAL A 222 -12.95 -14.87 -4.41
C VAL A 222 -13.01 -15.77 -3.15
N LYS A 223 -11.86 -16.06 -2.53
CA LYS A 223 -11.48 -15.59 -1.18
C LYS A 223 -10.08 -16.08 -0.76
N VAL A 224 -9.32 -15.16 -0.16
CA VAL A 224 -8.61 -15.23 1.16
C VAL A 224 -8.03 -16.60 1.60
N PRO A 225 -6.79 -16.64 2.13
CA PRO A 225 -5.98 -17.85 2.23
C PRO A 225 -6.53 -18.90 3.19
N LEU A 226 -6.45 -20.18 2.82
CA LEU A 226 -6.60 -21.33 3.72
C LEU A 226 -5.29 -22.12 3.78
N HIS A 227 -4.28 -21.54 4.43
CA HIS A 227 -3.28 -22.34 5.14
C HIS A 227 -3.74 -22.44 6.60
N SER A 228 -3.66 -23.62 7.21
CA SER A 228 -4.07 -23.94 8.58
C SER A 228 -3.40 -23.11 9.69
N ARG A 229 -2.54 -22.14 9.34
CA ARG A 229 -1.76 -21.28 10.24
C ARG A 229 -2.18 -19.81 10.26
N LEU A 230 -3.17 -19.39 9.46
CA LEU A 230 -3.69 -18.01 9.46
C LEU A 230 -4.97 -17.86 10.31
N LYS A 231 -4.95 -18.37 11.54
CA LYS A 231 -6.09 -18.30 12.48
C LYS A 231 -6.37 -16.92 13.07
N SER A 232 -5.76 -15.83 12.60
CA SER A 232 -6.11 -14.49 13.10
C SER A 232 -5.80 -13.38 12.11
N LYS A 233 -6.89 -12.76 11.61
CA LYS A 233 -7.03 -11.46 10.92
C LYS A 233 -6.80 -11.46 9.39
N PRO A 234 -7.82 -11.09 8.59
CA PRO A 234 -7.74 -11.08 7.12
C PRO A 234 -7.04 -9.81 6.60
N CYS A 235 -5.96 -9.97 5.84
CA CYS A 235 -5.43 -8.93 4.95
C CYS A 235 -6.17 -9.03 3.60
N PHE A 236 -6.96 -8.00 3.28
CA PHE A 236 -7.64 -7.87 1.99
C PHE A 236 -6.67 -7.33 0.94
N ALA A 237 -6.43 -8.10 -0.13
CA ALA A 237 -5.95 -7.58 -1.40
C ALA A 237 -7.13 -7.66 -2.37
N ALA A 238 -7.72 -6.51 -2.71
CA ALA A 238 -8.73 -6.38 -3.74
C ALA A 238 -8.45 -5.12 -4.54
N TYR A 239 -8.62 -5.22 -5.85
CA TYR A 239 -8.44 -4.16 -6.82
C TYR A 239 -9.13 -2.85 -6.43
N PHE A 240 -8.51 -1.74 -6.87
CA PHE A 240 -8.47 -0.38 -6.32
C PHE A 240 -7.29 -0.17 -5.37
N CYS A 241 -6.62 0.99 -5.46
CA CYS A 241 -5.60 1.50 -4.52
C CYS A 241 -6.16 1.71 -3.08
N LEU A 242 -6.97 0.77 -2.59
CA LEU A 242 -7.53 0.71 -1.25
C LEU A 242 -6.65 -0.23 -0.44
N ASN A 243 -5.45 0.24 -0.13
CA ASN A 243 -4.61 -0.32 0.92
C ASN A 243 -5.25 -0.02 2.28
N VAL A 244 -6.28 -0.80 2.63
CA VAL A 244 -7.10 -0.60 3.83
C VAL A 244 -6.50 -1.36 5.01
N CYS A 245 -5.93 -0.64 5.97
CA CYS A 245 -5.69 -1.23 7.29
C CYS A 245 -5.47 -0.18 8.38
N ILE A 246 -6.35 -0.13 9.39
CA ILE A 246 -6.03 0.26 10.77
C ILE A 246 -6.95 -0.57 11.71
N SER A 247 -6.39 -1.54 12.44
CA SER A 247 -7.07 -2.10 13.63
C SER A 247 -7.02 -1.06 14.75
N ARG A 248 -8.14 -0.83 15.45
CA ARG A 248 -8.09 -0.34 16.83
C ARG A 248 -7.48 -1.39 17.75
#